data_AF-A0A252E2R3-F1
#
_entry.id   AF-A0A252E2R3-F1
#
_cell.length_a   1.000
_cell.length_b   1.000
_cell.length_c   1.000
_cell.angle_alpha   90.00
_cell.angle_beta   90.00
_cell.angle_gamma   90.00
#
_symmetry.space_group_name_H-M   'P 1'
#
loop_
_entity.id
_entity.type
_entity.pdbx_description
1 polymer ?
#
loop_
_entity_poly.entity_id
_entity_poly.type
_entity_poly.pdbx_seq_one_letter_code
_entity_poly.pdbx_strand_id
1 'polypeptide(L)'
;MNWYYGYPILSPDSQILATYRRGEQKNADNSISQINENIITLISIQTGIVTHTLTYTSPSEIKSLVFSPDGGVLATQNYHQGVLTIKLWDVASGK
;
A
#
# COMPACT_ATOMS: atom_id res chain seq x y z
N MET A 1 -9.85 17.99 -6.79
CA MET A 1 -9.60 16.78 -6.00
C MET A 1 -8.24 16.26 -6.45
N ASN A 2 -7.19 16.50 -5.66
CA ASN A 2 -5.83 16.13 -6.04
C ASN A 2 -5.59 14.68 -5.63
N TRP A 3 -5.47 13.80 -6.62
CA TRP A 3 -5.18 12.39 -6.38
C TRP A 3 -3.68 12.24 -6.09
N TYR A 4 -3.32 11.97 -4.83
CA TYR A 4 -1.96 11.53 -4.50
C TYR A 4 -1.83 10.05 -4.84
N TYR A 5 -1.73 9.75 -6.15
CA TYR A 5 -1.18 8.46 -6.57
C TYR A 5 0.30 8.47 -6.17
N GLY A 6 0.64 7.76 -5.09
CA GLY A 6 2.05 7.51 -4.86
C GLY A 6 2.60 6.62 -5.95
N TYR A 7 3.86 6.88 -6.29
CA TYR A 7 4.56 6.07 -7.27
C TYR A 7 4.69 4.65 -6.75
N PRO A 8 4.42 3.63 -7.59
CA PRO A 8 4.73 2.26 -7.24
C PRO A 8 6.24 2.11 -7.08
N ILE A 9 6.68 1.16 -6.25
CA ILE A 9 8.10 0.91 -6.01
C ILE A 9 8.46 -0.54 -6.33
N LEU A 10 9.66 -0.73 -6.86
CA LEU A 10 10.24 -2.05 -7.05
C LEU A 10 10.98 -2.49 -5.78
N SER A 11 10.89 -3.78 -5.52
CA SER A 11 11.83 -4.48 -4.64
C SER A 11 13.26 -4.40 -5.21
N PRO A 12 14.30 -4.49 -4.35
CA PRO A 12 15.69 -4.33 -4.79
C PRO A 12 16.12 -5.34 -5.87
N ASP A 13 15.58 -6.56 -5.82
CA ASP A 13 15.83 -7.63 -6.79
C ASP A 13 14.92 -7.56 -8.03
N SER A 14 14.04 -6.56 -8.09
CA SER A 14 13.07 -6.32 -9.16
C SER A 14 12.06 -7.46 -9.39
N GLN A 15 11.84 -8.33 -8.40
CA GLN A 15 10.87 -9.43 -8.53
C GLN A 15 9.44 -9.02 -8.15
N ILE A 16 9.32 -8.06 -7.24
CA ILE A 16 8.05 -7.56 -6.70
C ILE A 16 7.88 -6.07 -6.98
N LEU A 17 6.68 -5.67 -7.42
CA LEU A 17 6.19 -4.29 -7.46
C LEU A 17 5.19 -4.07 -6.32
N ALA A 18 5.42 -3.05 -5.50
CA ALA A 18 4.45 -2.62 -4.50
C ALA A 18 3.71 -1.38 -5.00
N THR A 19 2.38 -1.41 -4.90
CA THR A 19 1.51 -0.26 -5.16
C THR A 19 0.61 -0.02 -3.97
N TYR A 20 0.03 1.18 -3.85
CA TYR A 20 -0.90 1.47 -2.78
C TYR A 20 -2.05 2.37 -3.23
N ARG A 21 -3.16 2.27 -2.52
CA ARG A 21 -4.32 3.15 -2.68
C ARG A 21 -5.12 3.29 -1.39
N ARG A 22 -5.96 4.32 -1.33
CA ARG A 22 -7.01 4.41 -0.32
C ARG A 22 -8.12 3.41 -0.65
N GLY A 23 -8.67 2.77 0.37
CA GLY A 23 -9.84 1.91 0.27
C GLY A 23 -11.04 2.74 -0.16
N GLU A 24 -11.88 2.14 -0.99
CA GLU A 24 -13.08 2.77 -1.53
C GLU A 24 -14.26 1.81 -1.40
N GLN A 25 -15.42 2.33 -1.03
CA GLN A 25 -16.66 1.59 -0.92
C GLN A 25 -17.70 2.19 -1.85
N LYS A 26 -18.39 1.32 -2.59
CA LYS A 26 -19.58 1.69 -3.36
C LYS A 26 -20.80 1.73 -2.44
N ASN A 27 -21.44 2.88 -2.38
CA ASN A 27 -22.64 3.12 -1.59
C ASN A 27 -23.89 2.61 -2.31
N ALA A 28 -25.01 2.52 -1.59
CA ALA A 28 -26.30 2.06 -2.12
C ALA A 28 -26.82 2.93 -3.29
N ASP A 29 -26.44 4.22 -3.32
CA ASP A 29 -26.78 5.17 -4.38
C ASP A 29 -25.81 5.11 -5.59
N ASN A 30 -24.97 4.07 -5.66
CA ASN A 30 -23.88 3.88 -6.62
C ASN A 30 -22.74 4.91 -6.55
N SER A 31 -22.73 5.85 -5.61
CA SER A 31 -21.57 6.71 -5.37
C SER A 31 -20.39 5.91 -4.79
N ILE A 32 -19.16 6.38 -5.01
CA ILE A 32 -17.95 5.81 -4.42
C ILE A 32 -17.47 6.76 -3.32
N SER A 33 -17.24 6.22 -2.12
CA SER A 33 -16.67 6.96 -0.99
C SER A 33 -15.37 6.32 -0.52
N GLN A 34 -14.41 7.15 -0.13
CA GLN A 34 -13.18 6.66 0.49
C GLN A 34 -13.48 6.18 1.91
N ILE A 35 -12.84 5.08 2.30
CA ILE A 35 -12.90 4.54 3.66
C ILE A 35 -11.53 4.62 4.32
N ASN A 36 -11.50 4.51 5.65
CA ASN A 36 -10.27 4.60 6.44
C ASN A 36 -9.40 3.35 6.38
N GLU A 37 -9.38 2.66 5.24
CA GLU A 37 -8.52 1.52 4.97
C GLU A 37 -7.48 1.91 3.93
N ASN A 38 -6.23 1.53 4.15
CA ASN A 38 -5.18 1.60 3.13
C ASN A 38 -4.95 0.21 2.58
N ILE A 39 -4.82 0.12 1.26
CA ILE A 39 -4.61 -1.13 0.54
C ILE A 39 -3.25 -1.05 -0.13
N ILE A 40 -2.39 -2.03 0.13
CA ILE A 40 -1.12 -2.24 -0.56
C ILE A 40 -1.24 -3.52 -1.35
N THR A 41 -0.79 -3.51 -2.61
CA THR A 41 -0.72 -4.71 -3.44
C THR A 41 0.72 -5.02 -3.77
N LEU A 42 1.12 -6.27 -3.56
CA LEU A 42 2.39 -6.80 -4.03
C LEU A 42 2.14 -7.61 -5.30
N ILE A 43 2.85 -7.28 -6.38
CA ILE A 43 2.66 -7.88 -7.70
C ILE A 43 3.97 -8.54 -8.11
N SER A 44 3.91 -9.81 -8.52
CA SER A 44 5.03 -10.48 -9.17
C SER A 44 5.28 -9.83 -10.53
N ILE A 45 6.48 -9.27 -10.74
CA ILE A 45 6.85 -8.65 -12.01
C ILE A 45 6.87 -9.68 -13.15
N GLN A 46 7.31 -10.90 -12.87
CA GLN A 46 7.43 -11.94 -13.89
C GLN A 46 6.07 -12.37 -14.45
N THR A 47 5.04 -12.44 -13.60
CA THR A 47 3.72 -12.97 -13.99
C THR A 47 2.66 -11.89 -14.15
N GLY A 48 2.87 -10.70 -13.58
CA GLY A 48 1.87 -9.64 -13.50
C GLY A 48 0.73 -9.91 -12.50
N ILE A 49 0.86 -10.95 -11.66
CA ILE A 49 -0.19 -11.39 -10.73
C ILE A 49 0.08 -10.83 -9.33
N VAL A 50 -1.00 -10.41 -8.65
CA VAL A 50 -0.95 -10.01 -7.24
C VAL A 50 -0.60 -11.23 -6.38
N THR A 51 0.52 -11.16 -5.66
CA THR A 51 0.95 -12.18 -4.71
C THR A 51 0.32 -11.97 -3.34
N HIS A 52 0.20 -10.71 -2.91
CA HIS A 52 -0.41 -10.34 -1.63
C HIS A 52 -1.19 -9.04 -1.72
N THR A 53 -2.25 -8.95 -0.91
CA THR A 53 -2.97 -7.71 -0.63
C THR A 53 -2.91 -7.46 0.87
N LEU A 54 -2.25 -6.37 1.25
CA LEU A 54 -2.07 -5.97 2.65
C LEU A 54 -3.03 -4.84 2.95
N THR A 55 -3.72 -4.91 4.08
CA THR A 55 -4.66 -3.86 4.48
C THR A 55 -4.43 -3.42 5.90
N TYR A 56 -4.63 -2.13 6.16
CA TYR A 56 -4.72 -1.63 7.52
C TYR A 56 -5.61 -0.40 7.62
N THR A 57 -6.29 -0.28 8.75
CA THR A 57 -7.09 0.90 9.06
C THR A 57 -6.19 2.06 9.51
N SER A 58 -6.38 3.24 8.92
CA SER A 58 -5.69 4.47 9.31
C SER A 58 -6.49 5.70 8.87
N PRO A 59 -6.50 6.79 9.66
CA PRO A 59 -7.19 8.03 9.31
C PRO A 59 -6.57 8.79 8.14
N SER A 60 -5.37 8.40 7.68
CA SER A 60 -4.68 9.05 6.55
C SER A 60 -4.17 8.05 5.51
N GLU A 61 -4.09 8.49 4.27
CA GLU A 61 -3.48 7.74 3.17
C GLU A 61 -1.99 7.47 3.38
N ILE A 62 -1.49 6.39 2.77
CA ILE A 62 -0.06 6.12 2.68
C ILE A 62 0.62 7.24 1.90
N LYS A 63 1.77 7.68 2.39
CA LYS A 63 2.58 8.72 1.77
C LYS A 63 3.85 8.20 1.13
N SER A 64 4.32 7.03 1.55
CA SER A 64 5.50 6.40 0.95
C SER A 64 5.55 4.90 1.27
N LEU A 65 6.23 4.20 0.37
CA LEU A 65 6.62 2.81 0.48
C LEU A 65 8.15 2.75 0.41
N VAL A 66 8.77 1.82 1.12
CA VAL A 66 10.19 1.49 0.94
C VAL A 66 10.44 0.02 1.27
N PHE A 67 11.14 -0.70 0.38
CA PHE A 67 11.63 -2.05 0.68
C PHE A 67 12.94 -1.97 1.47
N SER A 68 13.15 -2.94 2.37
CA SER A 68 14.47 -3.22 2.91
C SER A 68 15.43 -3.64 1.78
N PRO A 69 16.76 -3.45 1.94
CA PRO A 69 17.73 -3.80 0.91
C PRO A 69 17.73 -5.27 0.49
N ASP A 70 17.33 -6.17 1.40
CA ASP A 70 17.17 -7.60 1.13
C ASP A 70 15.79 -7.97 0.55
N GLY A 71 14.89 -6.99 0.39
CA GLY A 71 13.53 -7.19 -0.14
C GLY A 71 12.58 -7.93 0.79
N GLY A 72 13.01 -8.36 1.97
CA GLY A 72 12.20 -9.17 2.90
C GLY A 72 11.13 -8.37 3.64
N VAL A 73 11.35 -7.07 3.81
CA VAL A 73 10.44 -6.18 4.54
C VAL A 73 10.01 -5.03 3.64
N LEU A 74 8.72 -4.71 3.66
CA LEU A 74 8.18 -3.47 3.13
C LEU A 74 7.78 -2.57 4.31
N ALA A 75 8.23 -1.32 4.30
CA ALA A 75 7.73 -0.29 5.22
C ALA A 75 6.75 0.62 4.50
N THR A 76 5.63 0.91 5.17
CA THR A 76 4.64 1.92 4.76
C THR A 76 4.62 3.04 5.79
N GLN A 77 4.53 4.29 5.35
CA GLN A 77 4.31 5.42 6.26
C GLN A 77 3.07 6.23 5.92
N ASN A 78 2.44 6.78 6.96
CA ASN A 78 1.40 7.78 6.84
C ASN A 78 1.54 8.83 7.95
N TYR A 79 1.01 10.02 7.72
CA TYR A 79 1.05 11.12 8.69
C TYR A 79 -0.33 11.74 8.85
N HIS A 80 -0.80 11.82 10.09
CA HIS A 80 -2.10 12.40 10.41
C HIS A 80 -1.99 13.25 11.67
N GLN A 81 -2.36 14.52 11.58
CA GLN A 81 -2.48 15.44 12.73
C GLN A 81 -1.24 15.46 13.66
N GLY A 82 -0.02 15.51 13.11
CA GLY A 82 1.19 15.51 13.94
C GLY A 82 1.76 14.13 14.26
N VAL A 83 1.04 13.06 13.92
CA VAL A 83 1.44 11.69 14.25
C VAL A 83 1.91 10.96 12.99
N LEU A 84 3.19 10.59 12.98
CA LEU A 84 3.76 9.68 11.99
C LEU A 84 3.49 8.24 12.42
N THR A 85 2.92 7.43 11.52
CA THR A 85 2.76 5.99 11.72
C THR A 85 3.57 5.26 10.67
N ILE A 86 4.35 4.27 11.13
CA ILE A 86 5.10 3.34 10.27
C ILE A 86 4.55 1.94 10.54
N LYS A 87 4.30 1.20 9.46
CA LYS A 87 4.00 -0.24 9.51
C LYS A 87 5.05 -0.98 8.70
N LEU A 88 5.44 -2.13 9.21
CA LEU A 88 6.35 -3.06 8.56
C LEU A 88 5.57 -4.29 8.15
N TRP A 89 5.91 -4.82 6.98
CA TRP A 89 5.25 -5.96 6.38
C TRP A 89 6.31 -6.97 5.95
N ASP A 90 6.12 -8.23 6.32
CA ASP A 90 6.87 -9.33 5.76
C ASP A 90 6.37 -9.60 4.33
N VAL A 91 7.27 -9.44 3.36
CA VAL A 91 6.93 -9.49 1.92
C VAL A 91 6.58 -10.91 1.49
N ALA A 92 7.21 -11.92 2.09
CA ALA A 92 7.05 -13.31 1.72
C ALA A 92 5.72 -13.90 2.19
N SER A 93 5.29 -13.58 3.42
CA SER A 93 4.05 -14.06 4.02
C SER A 93 2.87 -13.09 3.90
N GLY A 94 3.15 -11.83 3.54
CA GLY A 94 2.15 -10.78 3.40
C GLY A 94 1.51 -10.36 4.73
N LYS A 95 2.30 -10.29 5.81
CA LYS A 95 1.82 -9.96 7.16
C LYS A 95 2.44 -8.69 7.72
#